data_AF-A0A929B1L1-F1
#
_entry.id   AF-A0A929B1L1-F1
#
_cell.length_a   1.000
_cell.length_b   1.000
_cell.length_c   1.000
_cell.angle_alpha   90.00
_cell.angle_beta   90.00
_cell.angle_gamma   90.00
#
_symmetry.space_group_name_H-M   'P 1'
#
loop_
_entity.id
_entity.type
_entity.pdbx_description
1 polymer ?
#
loop_
_entity_poly.entity_id
_entity_poly.type
_entity_poly.pdbx_seq_one_letter_code
_entity_poly.pdbx_strand_id
1 'polypeptide(L)'
;MEKAALEHPNLFTAEVIGFGNNLVYVNHPQGIQQLLTSDRQLRDELMTLMLTGHETTATAIAWALYWIHRLPKVRQQLLAELEKLDDFPSPMEIAKLPYLTAVCQETLRIYPVAMLTFPRVVQQPMELLGYELEPGTVVVGSIYLTHQREDLYPEPKQFKPERFLESISAIGNKVSYHAVLPSLLLVACQ
;
A
#
# COMPACT_ATOMS: atom_id res chain seq x y z
N MET A 1 -19.56 -16.62 27.00
CA MET A 1 -19.60 -15.55 25.98
C MET A 1 -21.00 -15.03 25.75
N GLU A 2 -22.01 -15.89 25.58
CA GLU A 2 -23.41 -15.50 25.40
C GLU A 2 -23.96 -14.61 26.53
N LYS A 3 -23.64 -14.93 27.80
CA LYS A 3 -23.95 -14.07 28.95
C LYS A 3 -23.25 -12.69 28.90
N ALA A 4 -21.98 -12.65 28.50
CA ALA A 4 -21.20 -11.42 28.41
C ALA A 4 -21.65 -10.51 27.25
N ALA A 5 -22.17 -11.09 26.17
CA ALA A 5 -22.76 -10.35 25.05
C ALA A 5 -24.12 -9.71 25.40
N LEU A 6 -24.90 -10.35 26.26
CA LEU A 6 -26.15 -9.81 26.81
C LEU A 6 -25.90 -8.72 27.86
N GLU A 7 -24.84 -8.86 28.66
CA GLU A 7 -24.49 -7.91 29.73
C GLU A 7 -23.80 -6.63 29.20
N HIS A 8 -23.09 -6.69 28.07
CA HIS A 8 -22.34 -5.56 27.51
C HIS A 8 -22.48 -5.43 25.98
N PRO A 9 -23.67 -5.07 25.46
CA PRO A 9 -23.91 -4.99 24.01
C PRO A 9 -22.97 -4.01 23.29
N ASN A 10 -22.63 -2.88 23.94
CA ASN A 10 -21.74 -1.85 23.41
C ASN A 10 -20.29 -2.32 23.19
N LEU A 11 -19.88 -3.45 23.77
CA LEU A 11 -18.54 -4.03 23.56
C LEU A 11 -18.44 -4.79 22.22
N PHE A 12 -19.58 -5.21 21.67
CA PHE A 12 -19.66 -6.05 20.47
C PHE A 12 -20.27 -5.31 19.26
N THR A 13 -20.77 -4.09 19.48
CA THR A 13 -21.32 -3.22 18.44
C THR A 13 -20.69 -1.84 18.55
N ALA A 14 -20.00 -1.40 17.49
CA ALA A 14 -19.47 -0.05 17.40
C ALA A 14 -20.24 0.71 16.31
N GLU A 15 -20.66 1.94 16.63
CA GLU A 15 -21.21 2.86 15.64
C GLU A 15 -20.04 3.48 14.89
N VAL A 16 -19.93 3.19 13.59
CA VAL A 16 -18.89 3.77 12.75
C VAL A 16 -19.38 5.12 12.26
N ILE A 17 -18.69 6.20 12.64
CA ILE A 17 -18.91 7.54 12.08
C ILE A 17 -18.27 7.55 10.69
N GLY A 18 -18.98 7.06 9.67
CA GLY A 18 -18.49 6.86 8.29
C GLY A 18 -19.46 6.06 7.41
N PHE A 19 -19.02 5.63 6.21
CA PHE A 19 -19.88 4.96 5.22
C PHE A 19 -20.47 3.62 5.73
N GLY A 20 -21.69 3.67 6.28
CA GLY A 20 -22.52 2.53 6.63
C GLY A 20 -22.71 2.34 8.13
N ASN A 21 -23.97 2.25 8.58
CA ASN A 21 -24.32 2.19 9.99
C ASN A 21 -24.13 0.78 10.58
N ASN A 22 -23.40 0.72 11.71
CA ASN A 22 -23.16 -0.39 12.63
C ASN A 22 -22.18 -1.49 12.19
N LEU A 23 -21.03 -1.57 12.87
CA LEU A 23 -20.10 -2.70 12.80
C LEU A 23 -20.42 -3.69 13.93
N VAL A 24 -20.71 -4.94 13.58
CA VAL A 24 -20.96 -6.04 14.54
C VAL A 24 -19.74 -6.97 14.54
N TYR A 25 -19.09 -7.12 15.69
CA TYR A 25 -17.95 -8.03 15.83
C TYR A 25 -18.43 -9.46 16.11
N VAL A 26 -18.24 -10.36 15.15
CA VAL A 26 -18.56 -11.79 15.29
C VAL A 26 -17.28 -12.59 15.52
N ASN A 27 -17.08 -13.08 16.76
CA ASN A 27 -15.92 -13.88 17.15
C ASN A 27 -16.24 -15.39 17.26
N HIS A 28 -17.45 -15.81 16.86
CA HIS A 28 -17.84 -17.21 16.89
C HIS A 28 -17.49 -17.89 15.56
N PRO A 29 -16.76 -19.03 15.54
CA PRO A 29 -16.32 -19.68 14.29
C PRO A 29 -17.48 -19.99 13.33
N GLN A 30 -18.61 -20.44 13.85
CA GLN A 30 -19.81 -20.74 13.04
C GLN A 30 -20.52 -19.46 12.56
N GLY A 31 -20.42 -18.36 13.31
CA GLY A 31 -20.97 -17.06 12.89
C GLY A 31 -20.11 -16.42 11.80
N ILE A 32 -18.78 -16.52 11.92
CA ILE A 32 -17.84 -16.14 10.86
C ILE A 32 -18.12 -16.99 9.61
N GLN A 33 -18.30 -18.30 9.77
CA GLN A 33 -18.60 -19.19 8.66
C GLN A 33 -19.94 -18.84 7.98
N GLN A 34 -21.00 -18.57 8.74
CA GLN A 34 -22.32 -18.17 8.20
C GLN A 34 -22.32 -16.83 7.48
N LEU A 35 -21.54 -15.86 7.99
CA LEU A 35 -21.33 -14.59 7.29
C LEU A 35 -20.64 -14.85 5.94
N LEU A 36 -19.46 -15.47 5.97
CA LEU A 36 -18.61 -15.71 4.80
C LEU A 36 -19.20 -16.66 3.74
N THR A 37 -20.24 -17.44 4.06
CA THR A 37 -20.90 -18.37 3.11
C THR A 37 -22.16 -17.82 2.46
N SER A 38 -22.61 -16.61 2.80
CA SER A 38 -23.75 -16.02 2.09
C SER A 38 -23.32 -15.55 0.68
N ASP A 39 -24.04 -15.99 -0.36
CA ASP A 39 -23.76 -15.60 -1.76
C ASP A 39 -23.63 -14.09 -1.95
N ARG A 40 -24.37 -13.31 -1.14
CA ARG A 40 -24.31 -11.85 -1.14
C ARG A 40 -22.98 -11.31 -0.62
N GLN A 41 -22.46 -11.80 0.51
CA GLN A 41 -21.15 -11.36 1.01
C GLN A 41 -20.02 -11.86 0.12
N LEU A 42 -20.11 -13.09 -0.41
CA LEU A 42 -19.12 -13.61 -1.34
C LEU A 42 -19.07 -12.77 -2.63
N ARG A 43 -20.24 -12.36 -3.14
CA ARG A 43 -20.33 -11.39 -4.24
C ARG A 43 -19.74 -10.02 -3.84
N ASP A 44 -20.06 -9.50 -2.66
CA ASP A 44 -19.60 -8.17 -2.24
C ASP A 44 -18.06 -8.14 -2.02
N GLU A 45 -17.47 -9.21 -1.50
CA GLU A 45 -16.01 -9.39 -1.42
C GLU A 45 -15.37 -9.51 -2.81
N LEU A 46 -15.96 -10.31 -3.71
CA LEU A 46 -15.50 -10.41 -5.10
C LEU A 46 -15.57 -9.07 -5.84
N MET A 47 -16.65 -8.31 -5.65
CA MET A 47 -16.81 -6.97 -6.21
C MET A 47 -15.75 -6.01 -5.65
N THR A 48 -15.47 -6.08 -4.36
CA THR A 48 -14.41 -5.29 -3.71
C THR A 48 -13.04 -5.61 -4.31
N LEU A 49 -12.71 -6.90 -4.46
CA LEU A 49 -11.45 -7.34 -5.08
C LEU A 49 -11.33 -6.88 -6.54
N MET A 50 -12.41 -6.98 -7.32
CA MET A 50 -12.42 -6.54 -8.72
C MET A 50 -12.22 -5.03 -8.84
N LEU A 51 -12.94 -4.22 -8.04
CA LEU A 51 -12.82 -2.76 -8.07
C LEU A 51 -11.43 -2.29 -7.59
N THR A 52 -10.95 -2.84 -6.48
CA THR A 52 -9.66 -2.43 -5.90
C THR A 52 -8.45 -2.90 -6.72
N GLY A 53 -8.53 -4.08 -7.34
CA GLY A 53 -7.42 -4.65 -8.10
C GLY A 53 -7.31 -4.11 -9.53
N HIS A 54 -8.43 -3.87 -10.21
CA HIS A 54 -8.42 -3.50 -11.63
C HIS A 54 -7.90 -2.08 -11.86
N GLU A 55 -8.47 -1.08 -11.16
CA GLU A 55 -8.12 0.32 -11.42
C GLU A 55 -6.68 0.65 -10.99
N THR A 56 -6.22 0.09 -9.87
CA THR A 56 -4.88 0.34 -9.34
C THR A 56 -3.80 -0.24 -10.26
N THR A 57 -3.94 -1.49 -10.67
CA THR A 57 -2.96 -2.15 -11.56
C THR A 57 -2.97 -1.53 -12.96
N ALA A 58 -4.16 -1.26 -13.53
CA ALA A 58 -4.27 -0.60 -14.83
C ALA A 58 -3.60 0.79 -14.81
N THR A 59 -3.82 1.57 -13.75
CA THR A 59 -3.19 2.89 -13.59
C THR A 59 -1.66 2.78 -13.48
N ALA A 60 -1.16 1.85 -12.69
CA ALA A 60 0.29 1.62 -12.56
C ALA A 60 0.94 1.24 -13.90
N ILE A 61 0.32 0.31 -14.64
CA ILE A 61 0.80 -0.12 -15.96
C ILE A 61 0.76 1.04 -16.97
N ALA A 62 -0.32 1.83 -16.99
CA ALA A 62 -0.45 2.97 -17.89
C ALA A 62 0.69 3.99 -17.69
N TRP A 63 1.00 4.34 -16.43
CA TRP A 63 2.12 5.24 -16.13
C TRP A 63 3.49 4.64 -16.44
N ALA A 64 3.68 3.34 -16.19
CA ALA A 64 4.93 2.66 -16.55
C ALA A 64 5.16 2.71 -18.07
N LEU A 65 4.14 2.34 -18.86
CA LEU A 65 4.19 2.38 -20.31
C LEU A 65 4.40 3.80 -20.84
N TYR A 66 3.78 4.81 -20.21
CA TYR A 66 4.00 6.22 -20.54
C TYR A 66 5.49 6.58 -20.42
N TRP A 67 6.14 6.28 -19.29
CA TRP A 67 7.54 6.62 -19.07
C TRP A 67 8.50 5.83 -19.94
N ILE A 68 8.25 4.53 -20.11
CA ILE A 68 9.01 3.67 -21.02
C ILE A 68 8.95 4.26 -22.44
N HIS A 69 7.77 4.69 -22.90
CA HIS A 69 7.63 5.30 -24.22
C HIS A 69 8.31 6.68 -24.30
N ARG A 70 8.13 7.53 -23.27
CA ARG A 70 8.64 8.90 -23.22
C ARG A 70 10.17 8.98 -23.15
N LEU A 71 10.82 7.98 -22.57
CA LEU A 71 12.27 7.96 -22.31
C LEU A 71 12.96 6.82 -23.08
N PRO A 72 13.51 7.10 -24.28
CA PRO A 72 14.14 6.07 -25.11
C PRO A 72 15.25 5.29 -24.41
N LYS A 73 16.02 5.94 -23.54
CA LYS A 73 17.09 5.30 -22.75
C LYS A 73 16.53 4.22 -21.83
N VAL A 74 15.44 4.51 -21.10
CA VAL A 74 14.78 3.54 -20.22
C VAL A 74 14.26 2.35 -21.02
N ARG A 75 13.60 2.63 -22.16
CA ARG A 75 13.13 1.57 -23.05
C ARG A 75 14.25 0.67 -23.55
N GLN A 76 15.37 1.26 -23.99
CA GLN A 76 16.51 0.50 -24.49
C GLN A 76 17.13 -0.38 -23.41
N GLN A 77 17.32 0.15 -22.21
CA GLN A 77 17.86 -0.63 -21.09
C GLN A 77 16.92 -1.77 -20.68
N LEU A 78 15.61 -1.53 -20.65
CA LEU A 78 14.62 -2.54 -20.34
C LEU A 78 14.58 -3.66 -21.40
N LEU A 79 14.58 -3.30 -22.68
CA LEU A 79 14.62 -4.28 -23.77
C LEU A 79 15.90 -5.12 -23.73
N ALA A 80 17.06 -4.49 -23.49
CA ALA A 80 18.33 -5.21 -23.36
C ALA A 80 18.38 -6.14 -22.14
N GLU A 81 17.59 -5.88 -21.09
CA GLU A 81 17.42 -6.81 -19.97
C GLU A 81 16.50 -7.98 -20.34
N LEU A 82 15.39 -7.70 -21.02
CA LEU A 82 14.42 -8.71 -21.47
C LEU A 82 15.00 -9.66 -22.53
N GLU A 83 15.88 -9.17 -23.41
CA GLU A 83 16.59 -9.99 -24.42
C GLU A 83 17.47 -11.10 -23.83
N LYS A 84 17.76 -11.07 -22.52
CA LYS A 84 18.54 -12.10 -21.83
C LYS A 84 17.68 -13.29 -21.36
N LEU A 85 16.36 -13.17 -21.45
CA LEU A 85 15.44 -14.24 -21.08
C LEU A 85 15.27 -15.23 -22.25
N ASP A 86 14.99 -16.48 -21.91
CA ASP A 86 14.56 -17.49 -22.88
C ASP A 86 13.19 -17.12 -23.50
N ASP A 87 12.81 -17.77 -24.60
CA ASP A 87 11.55 -17.48 -25.33
C ASP A 87 10.27 -17.61 -24.47
N PHE A 88 10.32 -18.44 -23.41
CA PHE A 88 9.20 -18.69 -22.49
C PHE A 88 9.65 -18.60 -21.03
N PRO A 89 9.99 -17.40 -20.53
CA PRO A 89 10.44 -17.24 -19.17
C PRO A 89 9.26 -17.42 -18.21
N SER A 90 9.51 -18.04 -17.07
CA SER A 90 8.50 -18.13 -16.03
C SER A 90 8.19 -16.74 -15.44
N PRO A 91 6.97 -16.51 -14.91
CA PRO A 91 6.65 -15.23 -14.25
C PRO A 91 7.62 -14.86 -13.13
N MET A 92 8.17 -15.85 -12.44
CA MET A 92 9.13 -15.65 -11.35
C MET A 92 10.49 -15.17 -11.85
N GLU A 93 10.90 -15.55 -13.05
CA GLU A 93 12.13 -15.04 -13.67
C GLU A 93 11.97 -13.60 -14.11
N ILE A 94 10.83 -13.26 -14.73
CA ILE A 94 10.49 -11.88 -15.09
C ILE A 94 10.46 -10.99 -13.83
N ALA A 95 9.85 -11.46 -12.74
CA ALA A 95 9.75 -10.71 -11.49
C ALA A 95 11.11 -10.45 -10.81
N LYS A 96 12.16 -11.19 -11.17
CA LYS A 96 13.52 -11.02 -10.64
C LYS A 96 14.38 -10.09 -11.47
N LEU A 97 13.89 -9.63 -12.62
CA LEU A 97 14.62 -8.69 -13.46
C LEU A 97 14.84 -7.36 -12.72
N PRO A 98 16.10 -6.99 -12.43
CA PRO A 98 16.39 -5.85 -11.56
C PRO A 98 15.97 -4.51 -12.18
N TYR A 99 16.20 -4.30 -13.47
CA TYR A 99 15.83 -3.05 -14.13
C TYR A 99 14.32 -2.93 -14.32
N LEU A 100 13.62 -4.00 -14.69
CA LEU A 100 12.16 -4.03 -14.72
C LEU A 100 11.57 -3.71 -13.34
N THR A 101 12.11 -4.30 -12.26
CA THR A 101 11.68 -4.01 -10.90
C THR A 101 11.91 -2.55 -10.54
N ALA A 102 13.07 -2.00 -10.89
CA ALA A 102 13.39 -0.59 -10.68
C ALA A 102 12.46 0.37 -11.44
N VAL A 103 12.07 0.03 -12.68
CA VAL A 103 11.08 0.78 -13.48
C VAL A 103 9.72 0.77 -12.81
N CYS A 104 9.26 -0.38 -12.31
CA CYS A 104 8.00 -0.48 -11.56
C CYS A 104 8.04 0.35 -10.28
N GLN A 105 9.13 0.27 -9.51
CA GLN A 105 9.31 1.03 -8.27
C GLN A 105 9.33 2.54 -8.51
N GLU A 106 10.07 3.01 -9.52
CA GLU A 106 10.12 4.44 -9.86
C GLU A 106 8.79 4.96 -10.40
N THR A 107 8.04 4.12 -11.13
CA THR A 107 6.68 4.44 -11.57
C THR A 107 5.77 4.69 -10.36
N LEU A 108 5.73 3.76 -9.40
CA LEU A 108 4.90 3.89 -8.20
C LEU A 108 5.39 4.97 -7.24
N ARG A 109 6.68 5.34 -7.29
CA ARG A 109 7.20 6.48 -6.54
C ARG A 109 6.61 7.78 -7.05
N ILE A 110 6.73 8.03 -8.37
CA ILE A 110 6.26 9.29 -8.99
C ILE A 110 4.74 9.35 -9.06
N TYR A 111 4.10 8.23 -9.39
CA TYR A 111 2.66 8.08 -9.54
C TYR A 111 2.13 6.95 -8.64
N PRO A 112 2.04 7.19 -7.32
CA PRO A 112 1.50 6.19 -6.41
C PRO A 112 0.00 6.02 -6.67
N VAL A 113 -0.45 4.77 -6.74
CA VAL A 113 -1.89 4.44 -6.90
C VAL A 113 -2.71 4.82 -5.66
N ALA A 114 -2.06 4.92 -4.49
CA ALA A 114 -2.61 5.46 -3.26
C ALA A 114 -1.79 6.67 -2.81
N MET A 115 -2.39 7.87 -2.86
CA MET A 115 -1.71 9.12 -2.53
C MET A 115 -1.56 9.34 -1.02
N LEU A 116 -2.44 8.72 -0.24
CA LEU A 116 -2.57 8.88 1.20
C LEU A 116 -2.56 7.51 1.90
N THR A 117 -2.07 7.45 3.12
CA THR A 117 -2.24 6.28 3.98
C THR A 117 -3.69 6.16 4.44
N PHE A 118 -4.05 5.01 5.02
CA PHE A 118 -5.32 4.93 5.74
C PHE A 118 -5.35 5.94 6.91
N PRO A 119 -6.50 6.61 7.14
CA PRO A 119 -6.64 7.52 8.27
C PRO A 119 -6.45 6.81 9.60
N ARG A 120 -5.90 7.55 10.56
CA ARG A 120 -5.74 7.13 11.96
C ARG A 120 -6.37 8.19 12.84
N VAL A 121 -7.00 7.76 13.94
CA VAL A 121 -7.62 8.67 14.91
C VAL A 121 -6.79 8.62 16.19
N VAL A 122 -6.34 9.80 16.63
CA VAL A 122 -5.62 9.96 17.90
C VAL A 122 -6.55 9.56 19.05
N GLN A 123 -6.10 8.65 19.91
CA GLN A 123 -6.90 8.10 21.02
C GLN A 123 -6.65 8.83 22.34
N GLN A 124 -5.43 9.33 22.53
CA GLN A 124 -4.99 10.06 23.72
C GLN A 124 -4.10 11.25 23.30
N PRO A 125 -4.04 12.34 24.09
CA PRO A 125 -3.20 13.48 23.75
C PRO A 125 -1.76 13.04 23.48
N MET A 126 -1.19 13.47 22.36
CA MET A 126 0.17 13.10 21.98
C MET A 126 0.89 14.23 21.24
N GLU A 127 2.21 14.23 21.31
CA GLU A 127 3.04 15.11 20.48
C GLU A 127 3.55 14.35 19.26
N LEU A 128 3.40 14.92 18.07
CA LEU A 128 3.95 14.40 16.82
C LEU A 128 4.73 15.50 16.10
N LEU A 129 6.04 15.35 15.98
CA LEU A 129 6.93 16.31 15.29
C LEU A 129 6.79 17.77 15.81
N GLY A 130 6.61 17.96 17.11
CA GLY A 130 6.41 19.27 17.72
C GLY A 130 4.97 19.81 17.67
N TYR A 131 4.02 19.01 17.16
CA TYR A 131 2.60 19.34 17.16
C TYR A 131 1.88 18.57 18.27
N GLU A 132 1.16 19.28 19.13
CA GLU A 132 0.24 18.67 20.09
C GLU A 132 -1.06 18.26 19.36
N LEU A 133 -1.43 16.99 19.50
CA LEU A 133 -2.61 16.40 18.88
C LEU A 133 -3.59 15.93 19.95
N GLU A 134 -4.82 16.43 19.87
CA GLU A 134 -5.90 16.05 20.78
C GLU A 134 -6.61 14.76 20.33
N PRO A 135 -7.20 13.99 21.26
CA PRO A 135 -8.07 12.86 20.93
C PRO A 135 -9.16 13.23 19.93
N GLY A 136 -9.42 12.34 18.97
CA GLY A 136 -10.36 12.58 17.87
C GLY A 136 -9.74 13.24 16.64
N THR A 137 -8.49 13.73 16.72
CA THR A 137 -7.77 14.25 15.55
C THR A 137 -7.52 13.12 14.54
N VAL A 138 -7.88 13.36 13.28
CA VAL A 138 -7.61 12.44 12.17
C VAL A 138 -6.26 12.76 11.54
N VAL A 139 -5.35 11.78 11.56
CA VAL A 139 -4.02 11.88 10.98
C VAL A 139 -3.94 11.02 9.73
N VAL A 140 -3.41 11.59 8.66
CA VAL A 140 -3.23 10.92 7.36
C VAL A 140 -1.81 11.22 6.86
N GLY A 141 -1.05 10.18 6.55
CA GLY A 141 0.26 10.33 5.92
C GLY A 141 0.11 10.58 4.42
N SER A 142 0.80 11.58 3.88
CA SER A 142 0.86 11.78 2.42
C SER A 142 2.01 10.98 1.81
N ILE A 143 1.68 9.87 1.16
CA ILE A 143 2.63 9.03 0.42
C ILE A 143 3.23 9.86 -0.72
N TYR A 144 2.38 10.58 -1.45
CA TYR A 144 2.80 11.42 -2.58
C TYR A 144 3.82 12.49 -2.15
N LEU A 145 3.53 13.28 -1.12
CA LEU A 145 4.45 14.33 -0.68
C LEU A 145 5.77 13.74 -0.17
N THR A 146 5.71 12.59 0.52
CA THR A 146 6.90 11.86 0.97
C THR A 146 7.77 11.44 -0.20
N HIS A 147 7.18 10.94 -1.29
CA HIS A 147 7.91 10.56 -2.49
C HIS A 147 8.47 11.74 -3.31
N GLN A 148 7.99 12.96 -3.08
CA GLN A 148 8.43 14.18 -3.74
C GLN A 148 9.49 14.97 -2.95
N ARG A 149 9.85 14.49 -1.76
CA ARG A 149 10.87 15.11 -0.91
C ARG A 149 12.26 14.95 -1.53
N GLU A 150 12.91 16.07 -1.83
CA GLU A 150 14.22 16.10 -2.47
C GLU A 150 15.35 15.60 -1.55
N ASP A 151 15.16 15.70 -0.23
CA ASP A 151 16.08 15.16 0.77
C ASP A 151 16.06 13.62 0.83
N LEU A 152 14.97 12.99 0.40
CA LEU A 152 14.84 11.53 0.29
C LEU A 152 15.10 11.04 -1.14
N TYR A 153 14.61 11.78 -2.13
CA TYR A 153 14.71 11.47 -3.55
C TYR A 153 15.24 12.71 -4.29
N PRO A 154 16.57 12.88 -4.41
CA PRO A 154 17.17 14.01 -5.12
C PRO A 154 16.63 14.10 -6.54
N GLU A 155 16.32 15.26 -7.12
CA GLU A 155 15.65 15.34 -8.44
C GLU A 155 14.32 14.53 -8.53
N PRO A 156 13.37 14.72 -7.59
CA PRO A 156 12.23 13.81 -7.38
C PRO A 156 11.24 13.77 -8.55
N LYS A 157 11.25 14.79 -9.41
CA LYS A 157 10.39 14.88 -10.60
C LYS A 157 10.95 14.17 -11.83
N GLN A 158 12.22 13.77 -11.80
CA GLN A 158 12.83 13.02 -12.90
C GLN A 158 12.57 11.53 -12.72
N PHE A 159 12.12 10.87 -13.78
CA PHE A 159 11.97 9.41 -13.81
C PHE A 159 13.34 8.76 -14.00
N LYS A 160 13.89 8.23 -12.91
CA LYS A 160 15.24 7.64 -12.84
C LYS A 160 15.20 6.28 -12.15
N PRO A 161 14.90 5.18 -12.89
CA PRO A 161 14.87 3.83 -12.33
C PRO A 161 16.17 3.45 -11.62
N GLU A 162 17.31 3.98 -12.06
CA GLU A 162 18.63 3.66 -11.53
C GLU A 162 18.75 3.86 -10.00
N ARG A 163 17.92 4.72 -9.40
CA ARG A 163 17.81 4.90 -7.93
C ARG A 163 17.56 3.60 -7.18
N PHE A 164 16.81 2.69 -7.79
CA PHE A 164 16.41 1.44 -7.18
C PHE A 164 17.36 0.29 -7.53
N LEU A 165 18.32 0.51 -8.43
CA LEU A 165 19.38 -0.48 -8.73
C LEU A 165 20.46 -0.48 -7.65
N GLU A 166 20.80 0.69 -7.11
CA GLU A 166 21.81 0.82 -6.04
C GLU A 166 21.36 0.10 -4.76
N SER A 167 20.06 0.18 -4.43
CA SER A 167 19.45 -0.54 -3.31
C SER A 167 19.44 -2.06 -3.48
N ILE A 168 19.55 -2.59 -4.70
CA ILE A 168 19.62 -4.04 -4.95
C ILE A 168 21.02 -4.60 -4.60
N SER A 169 22.08 -3.78 -4.74
CA SER A 169 23.45 -4.17 -4.32
C SER A 169 23.67 -4.12 -2.80
N ALA A 170 22.84 -3.37 -2.07
CA ALA A 170 22.87 -3.26 -0.61
C ALA A 170 22.00 -4.32 0.12
N ILE A 171 21.44 -5.29 -0.60
CA ILE A 171 20.62 -6.38 -0.01
C ILE A 171 21.45 -7.30 0.91
N GLY A 172 22.79 -7.19 0.90
CA GLY A 172 23.67 -7.81 1.88
C GLY A 172 23.81 -7.07 3.23
N ASN A 173 23.39 -5.81 3.35
CA ASN A 173 23.46 -5.06 4.61
C ASN A 173 22.39 -3.94 4.67
N LYS A 174 21.29 -4.23 5.37
CA LYS A 174 20.36 -3.26 5.98
C LYS A 174 19.85 -2.12 5.08
N VAL A 175 19.06 -2.46 4.05
CA VAL A 175 17.93 -1.59 3.66
C VAL A 175 16.69 -2.46 3.55
N SER A 176 15.96 -2.57 4.66
CA SER A 176 14.61 -3.11 4.63
C SER A 176 13.72 -2.12 3.89
N TYR A 177 13.08 -2.57 2.80
CA TYR A 177 11.95 -1.88 2.14
C TYR A 177 10.71 -1.70 3.07
N HIS A 178 10.86 -1.97 4.37
CA HIS A 178 9.90 -1.65 5.43
C HIS A 178 10.05 -0.24 6.02
N ALA A 179 10.98 0.60 5.60
CA ALA A 179 11.06 1.98 6.09
C ALA A 179 10.59 2.91 4.96
N VAL A 180 9.33 3.36 4.93
CA VAL A 180 8.97 4.69 5.49
C VAL A 180 7.66 4.69 6.31
N LEU A 181 6.95 3.57 6.50
CA LEU A 181 5.58 3.61 7.08
C LEU A 181 5.23 2.79 8.35
N PRO A 182 5.97 1.78 8.85
CA PRO A 182 5.52 1.07 10.06
C PRO A 182 6.13 1.57 11.37
N SER A 183 7.31 2.21 11.39
CA SER A 183 8.02 2.42 12.66
C SER A 183 7.51 3.60 13.50
N LEU A 184 7.01 4.67 12.86
CA LEU A 184 6.44 5.83 13.58
C LEU A 184 4.97 5.63 13.96
N LEU A 185 4.26 4.73 13.26
CA LEU A 185 2.85 4.43 13.51
C LEU A 185 2.65 3.32 14.55
N LEU A 186 3.66 2.49 14.83
CA LEU A 186 3.58 1.49 15.90
C LEU A 186 3.74 2.09 17.30
N VAL A 187 4.44 3.22 17.45
CA VAL A 187 4.72 3.84 18.75
C VAL A 187 3.57 4.75 19.22
N ALA A 188 2.72 5.21 18.30
CA ALA A 188 1.55 6.03 18.64
C ALA A 188 0.34 5.22 19.17
N CYS A 189 0.47 3.90 19.33
CA CYS A 189 -0.60 3.00 19.76
C CYS A 189 -0.23 2.12 20.97
N GLN A 190 0.59 2.64 21.89
CA GLN A 190 0.58 2.21 23.29
C GLN A 190 0.17 3.38 24.18
#